data_AF-A0A565AYA8-F1
#
_entry.id   AF-A0A565AYA8-F1
#
_cell.length_a   1.000
_cell.length_b   1.000
_cell.length_c   1.000
_cell.angle_alpha   90.00
_cell.angle_beta   90.00
_cell.angle_gamma   90.00
#
_symmetry.space_group_name_H-M   'P 1'
#
loop_
_entity.id
_entity.type
_entity.pdbx_description
1 polymer ?
#
loop_
_entity_poly.entity_id
_entity_poly.type
_entity_poly.pdbx_seq_one_letter_code
_entity_poly.pdbx_strand_id
1 'polypeptide(L)'
;MELCTHFKSQPVWLLVLFALGFISIFKCILSLLKSFYIYFLRPSKNLRRYGSWAIVTGPTDGIGKALAFQLAKKGLNLVLVARNAHKLKDVSASIRSKYSNIQIKTVVMDFSGDIDEGVKRIKETVEGSEVGILINNAGMSYPYPKYFHEVDEELINNLIKINVEGITKVTQAVLHNMLQRKRGAIINIGSGGAALIPSYPFYTVYAGAKT
;
A
#
# COMPACT_ATOMS: atom_id res chain seq x y z
N MET A 1 -26.26 23.84 42.65
CA MET A 1 -26.35 22.98 43.85
C MET A 1 -27.39 21.86 43.69
N GLU A 2 -28.50 22.10 42.98
CA GLU A 2 -29.57 21.12 42.73
C GLU A 2 -29.17 19.90 41.86
N LEU A 3 -28.25 20.08 40.89
CA LEU A 3 -27.80 18.98 40.04
C LEU A 3 -27.10 17.88 40.86
N CYS A 4 -26.21 18.27 41.79
CA CYS A 4 -25.46 17.32 42.63
C CYS A 4 -26.35 16.57 43.62
N THR A 5 -27.41 17.21 44.14
CA THR A 5 -28.39 16.54 45.00
C THR A 5 -29.24 15.56 44.21
N HIS A 6 -29.58 15.88 42.96
CA HIS A 6 -30.33 15.00 42.08
C HIS A 6 -29.54 13.75 41.67
N PHE A 7 -28.25 13.88 41.37
CA PHE A 7 -27.37 12.74 41.07
C PHE A 7 -27.22 11.77 42.25
N LYS A 8 -27.23 12.28 43.49
CA LYS A 8 -27.17 11.43 44.71
C LYS A 8 -28.46 10.66 44.96
N SER A 9 -29.61 11.12 44.45
CA SER A 9 -30.90 10.44 44.58
C SER A 9 -31.17 9.39 43.50
N GLN A 10 -30.36 9.33 42.44
CA GLN A 10 -30.54 8.37 41.37
C GLN A 10 -29.98 6.99 41.75
N PRO A 11 -30.59 5.89 41.28
CA PRO A 11 -30.08 4.57 41.57
C PRO A 11 -28.72 4.35 40.90
N VAL A 12 -27.81 3.65 41.58
CA VAL A 12 -26.41 3.44 41.16
C VAL A 12 -26.30 2.87 39.74
N TRP A 13 -27.21 1.98 39.34
CA TRP A 13 -27.21 1.39 37.99
C TRP A 13 -27.38 2.44 36.88
N LEU A 14 -28.16 3.50 37.11
CA LEU A 14 -28.36 4.57 36.14
C LEU A 14 -27.10 5.43 35.99
N LEU A 15 -26.39 5.69 37.09
CA LEU A 15 -25.11 6.40 37.09
C LEU A 15 -24.05 5.61 36.32
N VAL A 16 -24.02 4.28 36.49
CA VAL A 16 -23.11 3.39 35.74
C VAL A 16 -23.42 3.45 34.24
N LEU A 17 -24.69 3.35 33.83
CA LEU A 17 -25.07 3.46 32.42
C LEU A 17 -24.70 4.82 31.81
N PHE A 18 -24.93 5.92 32.55
CA PHE A 18 -24.54 7.26 32.11
C PHE A 18 -23.02 7.39 31.95
N ALA A 19 -22.24 6.87 32.90
CA ALA A 19 -20.78 6.87 32.82
C ALA A 19 -20.28 6.06 31.61
N LEU A 20 -20.84 4.87 31.37
CA LEU A 20 -20.52 4.06 30.19
C LEU A 20 -20.87 4.78 28.88
N GLY A 21 -22.04 5.42 28.82
CA GLY A 21 -22.46 6.23 27.67
C GLY A 21 -21.52 7.41 27.42
N PHE A 22 -21.14 8.14 28.47
CA PHE A 22 -20.19 9.24 28.39
C PHE A 22 -18.82 8.77 27.90
N ILE A 23 -18.28 7.66 28.44
CA ILE A 23 -17.01 7.08 27.99
C ILE A 23 -17.09 6.69 26.50
N SER A 24 -18.20 6.11 26.06
CA SER A 24 -18.42 5.73 24.66
C SER A 24 -18.42 6.95 23.72
N ILE A 25 -19.20 7.98 24.05
CA ILE A 25 -19.27 9.24 23.29
C ILE A 25 -17.90 9.92 23.27
N PHE A 26 -17.23 10.00 24.41
CA PHE A 26 -15.91 10.61 24.52
C PHE A 26 -14.87 9.90 23.63
N LYS A 27 -14.87 8.55 23.61
CA LYS A 27 -14.04 7.78 22.68
C LYS A 27 -14.37 8.07 21.22
N CYS A 28 -15.66 8.21 20.88
CA CYS A 28 -16.09 8.57 19.54
C CYS A 28 -15.58 9.96 19.14
N ILE A 29 -15.72 10.96 20.01
CA ILE A 29 -15.21 12.32 19.79
C ILE A 29 -13.69 12.30 19.60
N LEU A 30 -12.94 11.62 20.46
CA LEU A 30 -11.49 11.50 20.30
C LEU A 30 -11.10 10.82 18.98
N SER A 31 -11.86 9.81 18.54
CA SER A 31 -11.66 9.16 17.24
C SER A 31 -11.91 10.11 16.07
N LEU A 32 -12.96 10.93 16.14
CA LEU A 32 -13.28 11.94 15.13
C LEU A 32 -12.23 13.04 15.08
N LEU A 33 -11.81 13.57 16.23
CA LEU A 33 -10.75 14.58 16.32
C LEU A 33 -9.41 14.04 15.79
N LYS A 34 -9.08 12.79 16.13
CA LYS A 34 -7.89 12.11 15.60
C LYS A 34 -7.95 11.93 14.10
N SER A 35 -9.11 11.51 13.57
CA SER A 35 -9.33 11.36 12.13
C SER A 35 -9.18 12.71 11.43
N PHE A 36 -9.83 13.75 11.94
CA PHE A 36 -9.72 15.10 11.42
C PHE A 36 -8.26 15.58 11.37
N TYR A 37 -7.52 15.39 12.46
CA TYR A 37 -6.09 15.70 12.49
C TYR A 37 -5.30 14.91 11.43
N ILE A 38 -5.50 13.60 11.32
CA ILE A 38 -4.76 12.73 10.39
C ILE A 38 -5.03 13.10 8.92
N TYR A 39 -6.29 13.39 8.57
CA TYR A 39 -6.69 13.65 7.18
C TYR A 39 -6.44 15.10 6.74
N PHE A 40 -6.57 16.08 7.63
CA PHE A 40 -6.54 17.50 7.25
C PHE A 40 -5.30 18.26 7.73
N LEU A 41 -4.80 17.98 8.95
CA LEU A 41 -3.78 18.82 9.59
C LEU A 41 -2.38 18.18 9.65
N ARG A 42 -2.30 16.85 9.53
CA ARG A 42 -1.04 16.12 9.73
C ARG A 42 -0.01 16.47 8.65
N PRO A 43 1.18 16.97 9.01
CA PRO A 43 2.21 17.30 8.04
C PRO A 43 2.77 16.03 7.35
N SER A 44 3.20 16.19 6.09
CA SER A 44 3.81 15.08 5.35
C SER A 44 5.14 14.68 5.96
N LYS A 45 5.38 13.37 6.11
CA LYS A 45 6.68 12.86 6.58
C LYS A 45 7.76 13.10 5.51
N ASN A 46 8.98 13.42 5.96
CA ASN A 46 10.14 13.41 5.08
C ASN A 46 10.49 11.97 4.71
N LEU A 47 10.15 11.58 3.48
CA LEU A 47 10.33 10.21 2.97
C LEU A 47 11.81 9.86 2.71
N ARG A 48 12.66 10.85 2.42
CA ARG A 48 14.10 10.64 2.16
C ARG A 48 14.87 10.12 3.38
N ARG A 49 14.29 10.23 4.58
CA ARG A 49 14.88 9.66 5.81
C ARG A 49 15.03 8.13 5.75
N TYR A 50 14.27 7.47 4.88
CA TYR A 50 14.33 6.01 4.68
C TYR A 50 15.41 5.61 3.66
N GLY A 51 15.76 6.51 2.73
CA GLY A 51 16.71 6.31 1.65
C GLY A 51 16.44 7.27 0.48
N SER A 52 17.41 7.39 -0.43
CA SER A 52 17.30 8.27 -1.60
C SER A 52 16.53 7.66 -2.78
N TRP A 53 16.34 6.33 -2.78
CA TRP A 53 15.62 5.61 -3.83
C TRP A 53 14.32 4.96 -3.34
N ALA A 54 13.34 4.90 -4.22
CA ALA A 54 12.11 4.13 -4.05
C ALA A 54 11.88 3.19 -5.23
N ILE A 55 11.42 1.98 -4.95
CA ILE A 55 10.95 1.02 -5.96
C ILE A 55 9.42 1.13 -6.03
N VAL A 56 8.87 1.17 -7.24
CA VAL A 56 7.42 1.09 -7.48
C VAL A 56 7.12 0.00 -8.48
N THR A 57 6.36 -1.01 -8.06
CA THR A 57 5.86 -2.07 -8.96
C THR A 57 4.51 -1.65 -9.57
N GLY A 58 4.33 -1.89 -10.88
CA GLY A 58 3.16 -1.41 -11.63
C GLY A 58 2.99 0.12 -11.71
N PRO A 59 4.02 0.93 -12.01
CA PRO A 59 3.93 2.40 -12.03
C PRO A 59 3.37 2.98 -13.35
N THR A 60 2.92 2.15 -14.28
CA THR A 60 2.55 2.58 -15.64
C THR A 60 1.16 3.20 -15.72
N ASP A 61 0.31 2.97 -14.72
CA ASP A 61 -1.04 3.52 -14.66
C ASP A 61 -1.56 3.64 -13.20
N GLY A 62 -2.72 4.29 -13.04
CA GLY A 62 -3.50 4.32 -11.80
C GLY A 62 -2.72 4.77 -10.57
N ILE A 63 -2.92 4.05 -9.46
CA ILE A 63 -2.33 4.34 -8.15
C ILE A 63 -0.80 4.30 -8.21
N GLY A 64 -0.22 3.28 -8.85
CA GLY A 64 1.24 3.15 -8.98
C GLY A 64 1.86 4.35 -9.72
N LYS A 65 1.25 4.80 -10.81
CA LYS A 65 1.69 5.99 -11.53
C LYS A 65 1.62 7.23 -10.65
N ALA A 66 0.49 7.47 -10.00
CA ALA A 66 0.33 8.62 -9.11
C ALA A 66 1.37 8.61 -7.97
N LEU A 67 1.62 7.46 -7.34
CA LEU A 67 2.62 7.30 -6.30
C LEU A 67 4.05 7.56 -6.83
N ALA A 68 4.39 7.07 -8.03
CA ALA A 68 5.69 7.34 -8.65
C ALA A 68 5.92 8.85 -8.84
N PHE A 69 4.93 9.58 -9.36
CA PHE A 69 5.01 11.04 -9.49
C PHE A 69 5.15 11.75 -8.14
N GLN A 70 4.40 11.32 -7.11
CA GLN A 70 4.48 11.93 -5.78
C GLN A 70 5.83 11.67 -5.10
N LEU A 71 6.40 10.46 -5.26
CA LEU A 71 7.74 10.14 -4.75
C LEU A 71 8.82 10.97 -5.45
N ALA A 72 8.75 11.11 -6.78
CA ALA A 72 9.63 11.99 -7.54
C ALA A 72 9.50 13.47 -7.10
N LYS A 73 8.27 13.97 -6.91
CA LYS A 73 8.00 15.32 -6.39
C LYS A 73 8.65 15.55 -5.01
N LYS A 74 8.74 14.50 -4.20
CA LYS A 74 9.39 14.53 -2.87
C LYS A 74 10.91 14.33 -2.92
N GLY A 75 11.49 14.24 -4.12
CA GLY A 75 12.93 14.18 -4.32
C GLY A 75 13.54 12.78 -4.22
N LEU A 76 12.76 11.71 -4.39
CA LEU A 76 13.29 10.35 -4.44
C LEU A 76 13.58 9.91 -5.88
N ASN A 77 14.72 9.27 -6.07
CA ASN A 77 15.04 8.51 -7.27
C ASN A 77 14.15 7.27 -7.35
N LEU A 78 13.90 6.78 -8.56
CA LEU A 78 12.90 5.73 -8.79
C LEU A 78 13.49 4.53 -9.50
N VAL A 79 13.10 3.35 -9.03
CA VAL A 79 13.19 2.11 -9.81
C VAL A 79 11.76 1.68 -10.16
N LEU A 80 11.45 1.69 -11.45
CA LEU A 80 10.12 1.42 -11.97
C LEU A 80 10.06 0.01 -12.55
N VAL A 81 9.18 -0.83 -11.98
CA VAL A 81 9.09 -2.25 -12.35
C VAL A 81 7.73 -2.53 -12.99
N ALA A 82 7.71 -2.93 -14.25
CA ALA A 82 6.49 -3.34 -14.96
C ALA A 82 6.80 -4.20 -16.18
N ARG A 83 5.75 -4.77 -16.76
CA ARG A 83 5.84 -5.75 -17.86
C ARG A 83 6.05 -5.10 -19.23
N ASN A 84 5.55 -3.88 -19.42
CA ASN A 84 5.58 -3.20 -20.71
C ASN A 84 6.68 -2.13 -20.73
N ALA A 85 7.73 -2.39 -21.52
CA ALA A 85 8.89 -1.51 -21.65
C ALA A 85 8.55 -0.13 -22.23
N HIS A 86 7.62 -0.05 -23.19
CA HIS A 86 7.20 1.21 -23.79
C HIS A 86 6.51 2.10 -22.75
N LYS A 87 5.53 1.56 -22.02
CA LYS A 87 4.84 2.31 -20.96
C LYS A 87 5.80 2.74 -19.84
N LEU A 88 6.82 1.94 -19.53
CA LEU A 88 7.89 2.33 -18.59
C LEU A 88 8.71 3.51 -19.10
N LYS A 89 9.05 3.51 -20.39
CA LYS A 89 9.74 4.64 -21.04
C LYS A 89 8.89 5.90 -20.99
N ASP A 90 7.61 5.81 -21.32
CA ASP A 90 6.68 6.94 -21.34
C ASP A 90 6.51 7.58 -19.95
N VAL A 91 6.28 6.75 -18.92
CA VAL A 91 6.13 7.26 -17.55
C VAL A 91 7.45 7.85 -17.04
N SER A 92 8.59 7.24 -17.39
CA SER A 92 9.92 7.76 -17.02
C SER A 92 10.18 9.13 -17.66
N ALA A 93 9.88 9.28 -18.95
CA ALA A 93 10.00 10.56 -19.66
C ALA A 93 9.07 11.61 -19.04
N SER A 94 7.83 11.24 -18.74
CA SER A 94 6.85 12.13 -18.13
C SER A 94 7.30 12.60 -16.73
N ILE A 95 7.87 11.73 -15.91
CA ILE A 95 8.41 12.09 -14.59
C ILE A 95 9.64 13.00 -14.74
N ARG A 96 10.60 12.64 -15.60
CA ARG A 96 11.81 13.45 -15.84
C ARG A 96 11.49 14.85 -16.38
N SER A 97 10.46 14.99 -17.21
CA SER A 97 10.02 16.29 -17.72
C SER A 97 9.55 17.25 -16.61
N LYS A 98 8.99 16.72 -15.52
CA LYS A 98 8.54 17.52 -14.37
C LYS A 98 9.60 17.66 -13.28
N TYR A 99 10.51 16.69 -13.18
CA TYR A 99 11.50 16.59 -12.11
C TYR A 99 12.86 16.19 -12.68
N SER A 100 13.58 17.16 -13.25
CA SER A 100 14.84 16.95 -13.99
C SER A 100 15.96 16.31 -13.17
N ASN A 101 15.96 16.52 -11.85
CA ASN A 101 17.01 16.03 -10.95
C ASN A 101 16.79 14.58 -10.46
N ILE A 102 15.71 13.93 -10.89
CA ILE A 102 15.34 12.58 -10.44
C ILE A 102 15.96 11.54 -11.38
N GLN A 103 16.74 10.63 -10.80
CA GLN A 103 17.24 9.46 -11.52
C GLN A 103 16.16 8.38 -11.57
N ILE A 104 16.00 7.77 -12.75
CA ILE A 104 15.05 6.68 -12.96
C ILE A 104 15.76 5.50 -13.58
N LYS A 105 15.65 4.34 -12.93
CA LYS A 105 16.00 3.02 -13.47
C LYS A 105 14.70 2.25 -13.76
N THR A 106 14.69 1.41 -14.79
CA THR A 106 13.52 0.63 -15.17
C THR A 106 13.87 -0.85 -15.22
N VAL A 107 12.97 -1.69 -14.71
CA VAL A 107 13.09 -3.16 -14.79
C VAL A 107 11.86 -3.70 -15.50
N VAL A 108 12.09 -4.41 -16.60
CA VAL A 108 11.03 -5.13 -17.31
C VAL A 108 10.86 -6.50 -16.67
N MET A 109 9.71 -6.72 -16.05
CA MET A 109 9.37 -7.95 -15.34
C MET A 109 7.86 -8.21 -15.46
N ASP A 110 7.51 -9.42 -15.90
CA ASP A 110 6.15 -9.94 -15.81
C ASP A 110 5.97 -10.78 -14.54
N PHE A 111 5.09 -10.33 -13.65
CA PHE A 111 4.79 -11.02 -12.40
C PHE A 111 4.01 -12.33 -12.61
N SER A 112 3.36 -12.57 -13.76
CA SER A 112 2.79 -13.89 -14.10
C SER A 112 3.83 -14.86 -14.65
N GLY A 113 4.96 -14.35 -15.16
CA GLY A 113 6.04 -15.12 -15.77
C GLY A 113 7.07 -15.65 -14.77
N ASP A 114 8.34 -15.70 -15.17
CA ASP A 114 9.44 -16.09 -14.29
C ASP A 114 9.73 -14.97 -13.26
N ILE A 115 9.24 -15.16 -12.03
CA ILE A 115 9.43 -14.20 -10.95
C ILE A 115 10.89 -14.16 -10.49
N ASP A 116 11.58 -15.30 -10.48
CA ASP A 116 12.93 -15.38 -9.93
C ASP A 116 13.94 -14.65 -10.84
N GLU A 117 13.78 -14.76 -12.16
CA GLU A 117 14.56 -13.97 -13.11
C GLU A 117 14.30 -12.46 -12.94
N GLY A 118 13.03 -12.06 -12.85
CA GLY A 118 12.65 -10.67 -12.63
C GLY A 118 13.22 -10.09 -11.34
N VAL A 119 13.18 -10.87 -10.26
CA VAL A 119 13.73 -10.51 -8.95
C VAL A 119 15.24 -10.40 -8.99
N LYS A 120 15.94 -11.29 -9.71
CA LYS A 120 17.38 -11.17 -9.94
C LYS A 120 17.73 -9.84 -10.62
N ARG A 121 17.02 -9.46 -11.68
CA ARG A 121 17.20 -8.17 -12.36
C ARG A 121 16.92 -6.98 -11.44
N ILE A 122 15.94 -7.07 -10.53
CA ILE A 122 15.69 -6.05 -9.52
C ILE A 122 16.92 -5.90 -8.60
N LYS A 123 17.46 -7.01 -8.07
CA LYS A 123 18.64 -6.99 -7.18
C LYS A 123 19.83 -6.33 -7.84
N GLU A 124 20.12 -6.69 -9.08
CA GLU A 124 21.21 -6.10 -9.89
C GLU A 124 20.96 -4.59 -10.13
N THR A 125 19.74 -4.21 -10.48
CA THR A 125 19.40 -2.80 -10.76
C THR A 125 19.53 -1.90 -9.53
N VAL A 126 19.21 -2.41 -8.35
CA VAL A 126 19.25 -1.66 -7.08
C VAL A 126 20.62 -1.70 -6.40
N GLU A 127 21.58 -2.43 -6.96
CA GLU A 127 22.95 -2.44 -6.46
C GLU A 127 23.53 -1.01 -6.44
N GLY A 128 24.25 -0.69 -5.37
CA GLY A 128 24.76 0.67 -5.09
C GLY A 128 23.68 1.74 -4.86
N SER A 129 22.39 1.40 -4.91
CA SER A 129 21.28 2.34 -4.74
C SER A 129 20.71 2.24 -3.32
N GLU A 130 20.60 3.36 -2.63
CA GLU A 130 20.03 3.37 -1.29
C GLU A 130 18.50 3.32 -1.32
N VAL A 131 17.96 2.14 -1.63
CA VAL A 131 16.51 1.89 -1.64
C VAL A 131 15.96 1.94 -0.23
N GLY A 132 15.21 3.00 0.05
CA GLY A 132 14.55 3.21 1.33
C GLY A 132 13.06 2.86 1.34
N ILE A 133 12.42 2.89 0.17
CA ILE A 133 10.98 2.70 0.04
C ILE A 133 10.68 1.65 -1.02
N LEU A 134 9.81 0.69 -0.70
CA LEU A 134 9.21 -0.23 -1.66
C LEU A 134 7.69 -0.01 -1.69
N ILE A 135 7.14 0.24 -2.86
CA ILE A 135 5.71 0.23 -3.13
C ILE A 135 5.37 -1.03 -3.93
N ASN A 136 4.81 -2.03 -3.27
CA ASN A 136 4.22 -3.19 -3.90
C ASN A 136 2.81 -2.85 -4.38
N ASN A 137 2.72 -2.30 -5.59
CA ASN A 137 1.46 -1.90 -6.21
C ASN A 137 1.03 -2.80 -7.37
N ALA A 138 1.96 -3.52 -8.01
CA ALA A 138 1.60 -4.51 -9.03
C ALA A 138 0.58 -5.50 -8.46
N GLY A 139 -0.46 -5.75 -9.25
CA GLY A 139 -1.60 -6.55 -8.85
C GLY A 139 -2.56 -6.72 -9.99
N MET A 140 -3.41 -7.73 -9.88
CA MET A 140 -4.52 -7.95 -10.79
C MET A 140 -5.77 -8.38 -10.03
N SER A 141 -6.93 -8.14 -10.62
CA SER A 141 -8.22 -8.66 -10.15
C SER A 141 -8.88 -9.45 -11.27
N TYR A 142 -10.10 -9.91 -11.03
CA TYR A 142 -10.91 -10.55 -12.04
C TYR A 142 -11.33 -9.52 -13.10
N PRO A 143 -11.48 -9.93 -14.36
CA PRO A 143 -12.04 -9.05 -15.39
C PRO A 143 -13.52 -8.72 -15.14
N TYR A 144 -14.27 -9.65 -14.55
CA TYR A 144 -15.66 -9.50 -14.14
C TYR A 144 -15.99 -10.54 -13.04
N PRO A 145 -17.08 -10.36 -12.27
CA PRO A 145 -17.53 -11.33 -11.27
C PRO A 145 -17.74 -12.73 -11.87
N LYS A 146 -17.23 -13.79 -11.23
CA LYS A 146 -17.43 -15.19 -11.66
C LYS A 146 -17.81 -16.09 -10.49
N TYR A 147 -18.63 -17.11 -10.72
CA TYR A 147 -18.75 -18.19 -9.73
C TYR A 147 -17.43 -18.93 -9.63
N PHE A 148 -17.05 -19.40 -8.43
CA PHE A 148 -15.72 -19.97 -8.23
C PHE A 148 -15.43 -21.19 -9.13
N HIS A 149 -16.43 -22.02 -9.40
CA HIS A 149 -16.30 -23.19 -10.27
C HIS A 149 -16.16 -22.86 -11.77
N GLU A 150 -16.36 -21.59 -12.16
CA GLU A 150 -16.19 -21.10 -13.55
C GLU A 150 -14.86 -20.35 -13.74
N VAL A 151 -14.07 -20.21 -12.67
CA VAL A 151 -12.77 -19.53 -12.73
C VAL A 151 -11.76 -20.50 -13.32
N ASP A 152 -11.18 -20.10 -14.45
CA ASP A 152 -10.14 -20.86 -15.13
C ASP A 152 -8.86 -20.93 -14.28
N GLU A 153 -8.16 -22.07 -14.40
CA GLU A 153 -6.96 -22.35 -13.61
C GLU A 153 -5.84 -21.34 -13.87
N GLU A 154 -5.73 -20.83 -15.10
CA GLU A 154 -4.77 -19.79 -15.47
C GLU A 154 -5.02 -18.49 -14.67
N LEU A 155 -6.27 -18.02 -14.60
CA LEU A 155 -6.63 -16.85 -13.81
C LEU A 155 -6.36 -17.07 -12.31
N ILE A 156 -6.67 -18.26 -11.77
CA ILE A 156 -6.37 -18.61 -10.37
C ILE A 156 -4.86 -18.49 -10.11
N ASN A 157 -4.05 -19.14 -10.94
CA ASN A 157 -2.60 -19.15 -10.81
C ASN A 157 -2.01 -17.74 -10.93
N ASN A 158 -2.47 -16.96 -11.92
CA ASN A 158 -2.02 -15.59 -12.11
C ASN A 158 -2.40 -14.68 -10.93
N LEU A 159 -3.60 -14.82 -10.36
CA LEU A 159 -4.03 -14.05 -9.19
C LEU A 159 -3.13 -14.31 -7.98
N ILE A 160 -2.84 -15.58 -7.68
CA ILE A 160 -1.99 -15.96 -6.54
C ILE A 160 -0.55 -15.50 -6.79
N LYS A 161 -0.01 -15.81 -7.97
CA LYS A 161 1.36 -15.52 -8.33
C LYS A 161 1.66 -14.02 -8.32
N ILE A 162 0.80 -13.20 -8.92
CA ILE A 162 1.01 -11.76 -8.97
C ILE A 162 0.75 -11.10 -7.61
N ASN A 163 -0.36 -11.42 -6.95
CA ASN A 163 -0.76 -10.70 -5.74
C ASN A 163 -0.09 -11.20 -4.46
N VAL A 164 0.38 -12.46 -4.41
CA VAL A 164 1.00 -13.05 -3.22
C VAL A 164 2.49 -13.27 -3.45
N GLU A 165 2.85 -14.09 -4.43
CA GLU A 165 4.25 -14.49 -4.65
C GLU A 165 5.11 -13.29 -5.08
N GLY A 166 4.65 -12.51 -6.04
CA GLY A 166 5.36 -11.34 -6.55
C GLY A 166 5.68 -10.31 -5.46
N ILE A 167 4.68 -9.99 -4.61
CA ILE A 167 4.87 -9.09 -3.46
C ILE A 167 5.92 -9.67 -2.49
N THR A 168 5.81 -10.96 -2.18
CA THR A 168 6.70 -11.65 -1.24
C THR A 168 8.14 -11.65 -1.73
N LYS A 169 8.37 -12.06 -2.98
CA LYS A 169 9.70 -12.21 -3.57
C LYS A 169 10.39 -10.85 -3.79
N VAL A 170 9.67 -9.84 -4.27
CA VAL A 170 10.23 -8.48 -4.40
C VAL A 170 10.58 -7.90 -3.04
N THR A 171 9.71 -8.10 -2.03
CA THR A 171 10.00 -7.67 -0.66
C THR A 171 11.25 -8.35 -0.12
N GLN A 172 11.36 -9.67 -0.24
CA GLN A 172 12.54 -10.43 0.20
C GLN A 172 13.82 -9.92 -0.47
N ALA A 173 13.75 -9.57 -1.76
CA ALA A 173 14.90 -9.10 -2.52
C ALA A 173 15.48 -7.77 -2.03
N VAL A 174 14.64 -6.87 -1.51
CA VAL A 174 15.05 -5.52 -1.09
C VAL A 174 15.27 -5.42 0.42
N LEU A 175 14.64 -6.32 1.18
CA LEU A 175 14.59 -6.28 2.64
C LEU A 175 15.98 -6.34 3.28
N HIS A 176 16.88 -7.16 2.74
CA HIS A 176 18.23 -7.34 3.29
C HIS A 176 18.96 -6.01 3.48
N ASN A 177 18.95 -5.16 2.45
CA ASN A 177 19.61 -3.85 2.47
C ASN A 177 18.94 -2.87 3.45
N MET A 178 17.62 -2.92 3.61
CA MET A 178 16.89 -2.10 4.58
C MET A 178 17.21 -2.51 6.03
N LEU A 179 17.33 -3.82 6.28
CA LEU A 179 17.68 -4.37 7.60
C LEU A 179 19.10 -3.98 8.03
N GLN A 180 20.08 -4.08 7.13
CA GLN A 180 21.46 -3.66 7.42
C GLN A 180 21.55 -2.19 7.87
N ARG A 181 20.77 -1.30 7.24
CA ARG A 181 20.71 0.12 7.61
C ARG A 181 19.76 0.43 8.77
N LYS A 182 19.01 -0.57 9.25
CA LYS A 182 17.91 -0.43 10.23
C LYS A 182 16.90 0.66 9.87
N ARG A 183 16.72 0.91 8.56
CA ARG A 183 15.77 1.90 8.03
C ARG A 183 15.21 1.46 6.69
N GLY A 184 13.91 1.56 6.56
CA GLY A 184 13.17 1.27 5.34
C GLY A 184 11.67 1.40 5.57
N ALA A 185 10.91 1.50 4.49
CA ALA A 185 9.47 1.47 4.51
C ALA A 185 8.95 0.62 3.33
N ILE A 186 8.12 -0.37 3.63
CA ILE A 186 7.45 -1.21 2.63
C ILE A 186 5.97 -0.89 2.71
N ILE A 187 5.36 -0.58 1.57
CA ILE A 187 3.94 -0.30 1.43
C ILE A 187 3.37 -1.31 0.43
N ASN A 188 2.45 -2.14 0.93
CA ASN A 188 1.70 -3.09 0.12
C ASN A 188 0.33 -2.48 -0.19
N ILE A 189 0.01 -2.33 -1.48
CA ILE A 189 -1.31 -1.87 -1.90
C ILE A 189 -2.24 -3.07 -1.89
N GLY A 190 -3.10 -3.13 -0.87
CA GLY A 190 -4.19 -4.11 -0.73
C GLY A 190 -5.50 -3.64 -1.37
N SER A 191 -6.58 -4.34 -1.06
CA SER A 191 -7.93 -3.99 -1.52
C SER A 191 -8.88 -3.79 -0.34
N GLY A 192 -9.54 -2.63 -0.28
CA GLY A 192 -10.60 -2.39 0.71
C GLY A 192 -11.77 -3.37 0.54
N GLY A 193 -12.06 -3.80 -0.69
CA GLY A 193 -13.10 -4.80 -0.96
C GLY A 193 -12.77 -6.18 -0.38
N ALA A 194 -11.49 -6.55 -0.36
CA ALA A 194 -11.04 -7.82 0.23
C ALA A 194 -10.82 -7.72 1.75
N ALA A 195 -10.37 -6.57 2.25
CA ALA A 195 -9.92 -6.41 3.63
C ALA A 195 -11.01 -5.89 4.59
N LEU A 196 -11.93 -5.05 4.11
CA LEU A 196 -12.88 -4.32 4.96
C LEU A 196 -14.32 -4.82 4.84
N ILE A 197 -14.67 -5.45 3.71
CA ILE A 197 -16.02 -5.95 3.48
C ILE A 197 -16.08 -7.40 3.98
N PRO A 198 -17.05 -7.77 4.84
CA PRO A 198 -17.16 -9.15 5.36
C PRO A 198 -17.35 -10.23 4.29
N SER A 199 -17.82 -9.85 3.10
CA SER A 199 -18.04 -10.75 1.97
C SER A 199 -17.78 -10.02 0.66
N TYR A 200 -16.94 -10.61 -0.19
CA TYR A 200 -16.69 -10.13 -1.54
C TYR A 200 -17.02 -11.23 -2.56
N PRO A 201 -18.33 -11.53 -2.75
CA PRO A 201 -18.78 -12.66 -3.54
C PRO A 201 -18.32 -12.53 -5.00
N PHE A 202 -18.12 -13.67 -5.65
CA PHE A 202 -17.67 -13.78 -7.05
C PHE A 202 -16.23 -13.32 -7.35
N TYR A 203 -15.46 -13.03 -6.29
CA TYR A 203 -14.03 -12.65 -6.35
C TYR A 203 -13.18 -13.54 -5.44
N THR A 204 -13.56 -14.81 -5.26
CA THR A 204 -13.03 -15.73 -4.22
C THR A 204 -11.50 -15.71 -4.09
N VAL A 205 -10.77 -15.91 -5.20
CA VAL A 205 -9.30 -15.98 -5.15
C VAL A 205 -8.68 -14.60 -4.93
N TYR A 206 -9.27 -13.55 -5.51
CA TYR A 206 -8.79 -12.18 -5.33
C TYR A 206 -8.97 -11.70 -3.89
N ALA A 207 -10.13 -12.01 -3.29
CA ALA A 207 -10.38 -11.73 -1.88
C ALA A 207 -9.33 -12.41 -1.00
N GLY A 208 -9.04 -13.70 -1.21
CA GLY A 208 -7.99 -14.41 -0.45
C GLY A 208 -6.56 -13.93 -0.71
N ALA A 209 -6.26 -13.46 -1.92
CA ALA A 209 -4.91 -13.05 -2.32
C ALA A 209 -4.61 -11.55 -2.10
N LYS A 210 -5.62 -10.72 -1.79
CA LYS A 210 -5.49 -9.25 -1.70
C LYS A 210 -6.11 -8.63 -0.45
N THR A 211 -6.30 -9.42 0.60
CA THR A 211 -6.65 -8.97 1.97
C THR A 211 -5.61 -8.01 2.54
#